data_AF-A0A0M9DWA9-F1
#
_entry.id   AF-A0A0M9DWA9-F1
#
_cell.length_a   1.000
_cell.length_b   1.000
_cell.length_c   1.000
_cell.angle_alpha   90.00
_cell.angle_beta   90.00
_cell.angle_gamma   90.00
#
_symmetry.space_group_name_H-M   'P 1'
#
loop_
_entity.id
_entity.type
_entity.pdbx_description
1 polymer ?
#
loop_
_entity_poly.entity_id
_entity_poly.type
_entity_poly.pdbx_seq_one_letter_code
_entity_poly.pdbx_strand_id
1 'polypeptide(L)'
;DNIKWLDYPRKHMLVLSMFGWFFPVVTLIPAQIIGRIFVNNHLGYRVIRFSFVTLILSILIYHFFKGNEQGLGVFQPSELAKFLLIVVGALTGMHLSELRIYDAEHLYKNPIKMIWPFIYTFIFVTSLAFFVFLSVKDMSPIVISCLFLICCIWKIAPNPDKTKSRLFEWICHGGIFVFCILVMTLIIYIYHVPESLPKSIPQKDRILVWANPALYPHSGEQVIKSMTIAGLGRWFGATGSWFGNNHAAMTVPMIQNDFVGAFIIYRWGGLFATLLLVIQIVYIVSFFKTH
;
A
#
# COMPACT_ATOMS: atom_id res chain seq x y z
N ASP A 1 -13.08 3.28 28.56
CA ASP A 1 -13.18 3.01 27.10
C ASP A 1 -11.85 2.93 26.33
N ASN A 2 -10.73 2.53 26.95
CA ASN A 2 -9.40 2.52 26.28
C ASN A 2 -9.13 1.34 25.31
N ILE A 3 -10.11 0.47 25.06
CA ILE A 3 -9.93 -0.76 24.25
C ILE A 3 -10.62 -0.66 22.87
N LYS A 4 -11.42 0.39 22.62
CA LYS A 4 -12.13 0.55 21.33
C LYS A 4 -11.19 0.58 20.11
N TRP A 5 -9.94 1.03 20.28
CA TRP A 5 -8.95 1.00 19.21
C TRP A 5 -8.53 -0.42 18.82
N LEU A 6 -8.68 -1.43 19.68
CA LEU A 6 -8.37 -2.84 19.36
C LEU A 6 -9.45 -3.50 18.50
N ASP A 7 -10.69 -3.00 18.51
CA ASP A 7 -11.76 -3.54 17.68
C ASP A 7 -11.47 -3.37 16.20
N TYR A 8 -10.84 -2.27 15.82
CA TYR A 8 -10.50 -1.99 14.42
C TYR A 8 -9.38 -2.92 13.88
N PRO A 9 -8.19 -3.05 14.52
CA PRO A 9 -7.17 -4.05 14.20
C PRO A 9 -7.70 -5.47 14.30
N ARG A 10 -8.57 -5.80 15.26
CA ARG A 10 -9.15 -7.14 15.39
C ARG A 10 -10.01 -7.48 14.19
N LYS A 11 -10.90 -6.58 13.78
CA LYS A 11 -11.72 -6.73 12.56
C LYS A 11 -10.84 -6.83 11.31
N HIS A 12 -9.81 -6.00 11.22
CA HIS A 12 -8.82 -6.04 10.13
C HIS A 12 -8.06 -7.35 10.07
N MET A 13 -7.52 -7.82 11.20
CA MET A 13 -6.78 -9.06 11.31
C MET A 13 -7.67 -10.26 10.98
N LEU A 14 -8.95 -10.23 11.36
CA LEU A 14 -9.92 -11.24 10.97
C LEU A 14 -10.05 -11.29 9.44
N VAL A 15 -10.31 -10.15 8.81
CA VAL A 15 -10.40 -10.05 7.34
C VAL A 15 -9.10 -10.50 6.66
N LEU A 16 -7.95 -10.01 7.13
CA LEU A 16 -6.62 -10.40 6.65
C LEU A 16 -6.36 -11.89 6.83
N SER A 17 -6.80 -12.50 7.93
CA SER A 17 -6.67 -13.94 8.14
C SER A 17 -7.56 -14.72 7.17
N MET A 18 -8.79 -14.28 6.92
CA MET A 18 -9.67 -14.92 5.92
C MET A 18 -9.04 -14.85 4.53
N PHE A 19 -8.51 -13.70 4.13
CA PHE A 19 -7.76 -13.56 2.88
C PHE A 19 -6.46 -14.38 2.90
N GLY A 20 -5.74 -14.40 4.02
CA GLY A 20 -4.50 -15.15 4.20
C GLY A 20 -4.69 -16.67 4.13
N TRP A 21 -5.87 -17.19 4.44
CA TRP A 21 -6.23 -18.59 4.20
C TRP A 21 -6.72 -18.83 2.76
N PHE A 22 -7.40 -17.85 2.18
CA PHE A 22 -7.95 -17.95 0.82
C PHE A 22 -6.88 -17.85 -0.27
N PHE A 23 -5.97 -16.89 -0.19
CA PHE A 23 -4.96 -16.63 -1.22
C PHE A 23 -3.99 -17.79 -1.47
N PRO A 24 -3.42 -18.46 -0.46
CA PRO A 24 -2.59 -19.64 -0.67
C PRO A 24 -3.32 -20.72 -1.46
N VAL A 25 -4.59 -20.99 -1.12
CA VAL A 25 -5.43 -21.96 -1.83
C VAL A 25 -5.61 -21.57 -3.29
N VAL A 26 -5.84 -20.29 -3.58
CA VAL A 26 -5.95 -19.78 -4.96
C VAL A 26 -4.60 -19.85 -5.70
N THR A 27 -3.48 -19.57 -5.03
CA THR A 27 -2.14 -19.65 -5.65
C THR A 27 -1.67 -21.09 -5.90
N LEU A 28 -2.23 -22.07 -5.19
CA LEU A 28 -1.98 -23.49 -5.44
C LEU A 28 -2.68 -23.98 -6.72
N ILE A 29 -3.67 -23.25 -7.22
CA ILE A 29 -4.31 -23.56 -8.50
C ILE A 29 -3.35 -23.12 -9.61
N PRO A 30 -2.90 -24.03 -10.49
CA PRO A 30 -2.02 -23.68 -11.59
C PRO A 30 -2.63 -22.57 -12.43
N ALA A 31 -1.84 -21.53 -12.72
CA ALA A 31 -2.25 -20.39 -13.53
C ALA A 31 -2.80 -20.80 -14.90
N GLN A 32 -2.40 -21.97 -15.41
CA GLN A 32 -2.89 -22.57 -16.65
C GLN A 32 -4.35 -23.06 -16.57
N ILE A 33 -4.79 -23.52 -15.40
CA ILE A 33 -6.18 -23.98 -15.16
C ILE A 33 -7.09 -22.78 -15.01
N ILE A 34 -6.69 -21.80 -14.19
CA ILE A 34 -7.36 -20.49 -14.09
C ILE A 34 -7.41 -19.84 -15.48
N GLY A 35 -6.27 -19.83 -16.18
CA GLY A 35 -6.12 -19.38 -17.54
C GLY A 35 -7.11 -20.06 -18.47
N ARG A 36 -7.20 -21.40 -18.51
CA ARG A 36 -8.17 -22.09 -19.39
C ARG A 36 -9.63 -21.76 -19.08
N ILE A 37 -10.01 -21.64 -17.81
CA ILE A 37 -11.37 -21.27 -17.40
C ILE A 37 -11.72 -19.85 -17.87
N PHE A 38 -10.78 -18.91 -17.76
CA PHE A 38 -11.01 -17.50 -18.10
C PHE A 38 -10.68 -17.12 -19.55
N VAL A 39 -9.76 -17.82 -20.21
CA VAL A 39 -9.30 -17.58 -21.60
C VAL A 39 -10.30 -18.16 -22.60
N ASN A 40 -10.90 -19.33 -22.34
CA ASN A 40 -11.92 -19.89 -23.24
C ASN A 40 -13.21 -19.04 -23.29
N ASN A 41 -13.39 -18.13 -22.36
CA ASN A 41 -14.58 -17.29 -22.27
C ASN A 41 -14.18 -15.81 -22.13
N HIS A 42 -13.48 -15.27 -23.14
CA HIS A 42 -13.01 -13.88 -23.17
C HIS A 42 -14.08 -12.85 -22.81
N LEU A 43 -15.34 -13.12 -23.18
CA LEU A 43 -16.49 -12.27 -22.88
C LEU A 43 -16.88 -12.37 -21.40
N GLY A 44 -16.99 -13.59 -20.86
CA GLY A 44 -17.24 -13.83 -19.43
C GLY A 44 -16.15 -13.23 -18.55
N TYR A 45 -14.88 -13.32 -18.94
CA TYR A 45 -13.77 -12.72 -18.21
C TYR A 45 -13.81 -11.20 -18.18
N ARG A 46 -14.10 -10.55 -19.32
CA ARG A 46 -14.28 -9.10 -19.39
C ARG A 46 -15.46 -8.66 -18.52
N VAL A 47 -16.60 -9.35 -18.62
CA VAL A 47 -17.78 -9.06 -17.82
C VAL A 47 -17.48 -9.19 -16.33
N ILE A 48 -16.87 -10.29 -15.87
CA ILE A 48 -16.51 -10.48 -14.45
C ILE A 48 -15.56 -9.37 -13.97
N ARG A 49 -14.53 -9.02 -14.76
CA ARG A 49 -13.60 -7.92 -14.43
C ARG A 49 -14.33 -6.58 -14.28
N PHE A 50 -15.15 -6.22 -15.26
CA PHE A 50 -15.91 -4.96 -15.23
C PHE A 50 -16.93 -4.95 -14.09
N SER A 51 -17.68 -6.03 -13.90
CA SER A 51 -18.65 -6.19 -12.81
C SER A 51 -18.00 -6.08 -11.43
N PHE A 52 -16.78 -6.60 -11.26
CA PHE A 52 -16.06 -6.49 -9.98
C PHE A 52 -15.59 -5.05 -9.71
N VAL A 53 -15.04 -4.37 -10.71
CA VAL A 53 -14.64 -2.96 -10.59
C VAL A 53 -15.85 -2.07 -10.34
N THR A 54 -16.95 -2.27 -11.08
CA THR A 54 -18.19 -1.49 -10.88
C THR A 54 -18.79 -1.73 -9.50
N LEU A 55 -18.80 -2.97 -9.02
CA LEU A 55 -19.25 -3.29 -7.66
C LEU A 55 -18.45 -2.50 -6.60
N ILE A 56 -17.11 -2.52 -6.68
CA ILE A 56 -16.26 -1.79 -5.73
C ILE A 56 -16.51 -0.28 -5.82
N LEU A 57 -16.68 0.28 -7.02
CA LEU A 57 -17.01 1.68 -7.22
C LEU A 57 -18.37 2.03 -6.63
N SER A 58 -19.39 1.20 -6.83
CA SER A 58 -20.72 1.40 -6.24
C SER A 58 -20.66 1.40 -4.71
N ILE A 59 -19.85 0.53 -4.10
CA ILE A 59 -19.65 0.51 -2.64
C ILE A 59 -18.90 1.77 -2.18
N LEU A 60 -17.88 2.23 -2.90
CA LEU A 60 -17.19 3.50 -2.60
C LEU A 60 -18.12 4.71 -2.68
N ILE A 61 -18.94 4.79 -3.72
CA ILE A 61 -19.96 5.86 -3.88
C ILE A 61 -20.96 5.79 -2.72
N TYR A 62 -21.42 4.59 -2.37
CA TYR A 62 -22.31 4.41 -1.22
C TYR A 62 -21.67 4.87 0.09
N HIS A 63 -20.39 4.54 0.32
CA HIS A 63 -19.62 5.01 1.47
C HIS A 63 -19.41 6.53 1.45
N PHE A 64 -19.25 7.14 0.28
CA PHE A 64 -19.12 8.59 0.15
C PHE A 64 -20.39 9.32 0.63
N PHE A 65 -21.57 8.81 0.24
CA PHE A 65 -22.84 9.45 0.59
C PHE A 65 -23.37 9.12 1.99
N LYS A 66 -23.09 7.91 2.51
CA LYS A 66 -23.65 7.45 3.80
C LYS A 66 -22.61 7.15 4.89
N GLY A 67 -21.34 7.07 4.56
CA GLY A 67 -20.29 6.68 5.50
C GLY A 67 -19.76 7.84 6.33
N ASN A 68 -19.27 7.50 7.53
CA ASN A 68 -18.49 8.40 8.37
C ASN A 68 -16.98 8.20 8.11
N GLU A 69 -16.10 8.98 8.77
CA GLU A 69 -14.63 8.84 8.64
C GLU A 69 -14.11 7.43 8.93
N GLN A 70 -14.83 6.65 9.75
CA GLN A 70 -14.51 5.25 10.07
C GLN A 70 -15.10 4.23 9.08
N GLY A 71 -15.90 4.67 8.11
CA GLY A 71 -16.58 3.84 7.10
C GLY A 71 -17.94 3.32 7.52
N LEU A 72 -18.51 2.45 6.67
CA LEU A 72 -19.72 1.68 6.94
C LEU A 72 -19.31 0.23 7.22
N GLY A 73 -19.51 -0.23 8.46
CA GLY A 73 -19.23 -1.62 8.84
C GLY A 73 -17.76 -1.89 9.17
N VAL A 74 -17.12 -2.77 8.39
CA VAL A 74 -15.77 -3.32 8.67
C VAL A 74 -14.66 -2.56 7.94
N PHE A 75 -14.97 -1.92 6.81
CA PHE A 75 -13.97 -1.31 5.92
C PHE A 75 -14.07 0.21 5.91
N GLN A 76 -12.93 0.88 6.10
CA GLN A 76 -12.82 2.32 5.93
C GLN A 76 -12.85 2.68 4.42
N PRO A 77 -13.41 3.83 4.01
CA PRO A 77 -13.46 4.20 2.59
C PRO A 77 -12.06 4.28 1.97
N SER A 78 -11.04 4.67 2.76
CA SER A 78 -9.65 4.71 2.30
C SER A 78 -9.03 3.33 2.09
N GLU A 79 -9.43 2.30 2.83
CA GLU A 79 -9.00 0.91 2.58
C GLU A 79 -9.60 0.36 1.30
N LEU A 80 -10.90 0.61 1.08
CA LEU A 80 -11.58 0.16 -0.12
C LEU A 80 -10.99 0.81 -1.38
N ALA A 81 -10.57 2.08 -1.28
CA ALA A 81 -9.83 2.77 -2.32
C ALA A 81 -8.46 2.16 -2.60
N LYS A 82 -7.70 1.81 -1.55
CA LYS A 82 -6.41 1.10 -1.69
C LYS A 82 -6.61 -0.28 -2.34
N PHE A 83 -7.66 -0.99 -1.95
CA PHE A 83 -7.99 -2.29 -2.53
C PHE A 83 -8.33 -2.14 -4.02
N LEU A 84 -9.18 -1.18 -4.37
CA LEU A 84 -9.50 -0.89 -5.78
C LEU A 84 -8.25 -0.54 -6.58
N LEU A 85 -7.35 0.25 -6.00
CA LEU A 85 -6.06 0.60 -6.61
C LEU A 85 -5.22 -0.63 -6.90
N ILE A 86 -5.11 -1.56 -5.95
CA ILE A 86 -4.38 -2.82 -6.13
C ILE A 86 -5.03 -3.67 -7.24
N VAL A 87 -6.37 -3.77 -7.25
CA VAL A 87 -7.11 -4.56 -8.25
C VAL A 87 -6.92 -3.97 -9.64
N VAL A 88 -7.20 -2.68 -9.81
CA VAL A 88 -7.04 -1.97 -11.07
C VAL A 88 -5.59 -2.02 -11.54
N GLY A 89 -4.64 -1.85 -10.61
CA GLY A 89 -3.21 -2.00 -10.87
C GLY A 89 -2.83 -3.39 -11.36
N ALA A 90 -3.33 -4.45 -10.72
CA ALA A 90 -3.11 -5.83 -11.14
C ALA A 90 -3.69 -6.11 -12.53
N LEU A 91 -4.89 -5.59 -12.83
CA LEU A 91 -5.53 -5.73 -14.14
C LEU A 91 -4.71 -5.04 -15.24
N THR A 92 -4.25 -3.82 -14.98
CA THR A 92 -3.37 -3.09 -15.90
C THR A 92 -2.04 -3.82 -16.07
N GLY A 93 -1.44 -4.31 -14.99
CA GLY A 93 -0.22 -5.13 -15.04
C GLY A 93 -0.35 -6.40 -15.88
N MET A 94 -1.47 -7.13 -15.74
CA MET A 94 -1.77 -8.30 -16.57
C MET A 94 -1.92 -7.94 -18.05
N HIS A 95 -2.68 -6.88 -18.35
CA HIS A 95 -2.87 -6.43 -19.73
C HIS A 95 -1.55 -6.04 -20.40
N LEU A 96 -0.64 -5.40 -19.67
CA LEU A 96 0.71 -5.11 -20.17
C LEU A 96 1.60 -6.32 -20.32
N SER A 97 1.42 -7.34 -19.49
CA SER A 97 2.10 -8.62 -19.69
C SER A 97 1.66 -9.25 -21.01
N GLU A 98 0.37 -9.24 -21.32
CA GLU A 98 -0.18 -9.76 -22.57
C GLU A 98 0.33 -8.97 -23.78
N LEU A 99 0.24 -7.64 -23.75
CA LEU A 99 0.72 -6.78 -24.84
C LEU A 99 2.21 -6.99 -25.14
N ARG A 100 3.03 -7.26 -24.11
CA ARG A 100 4.45 -7.57 -24.30
C ARG A 100 4.72 -8.89 -25.00
N ILE A 101 3.91 -9.92 -24.71
CA ILE A 101 4.09 -11.24 -25.31
C ILE A 101 3.65 -11.22 -26.79
N TYR A 102 2.59 -10.49 -27.10
CA TYR A 102 1.95 -10.56 -28.43
C TYR A 102 2.33 -9.42 -29.39
N ASP A 103 2.77 -8.26 -28.90
CA ASP A 103 2.93 -7.05 -29.74
C ASP A 103 4.17 -6.21 -29.39
N ALA A 104 5.26 -6.89 -29.00
CA ALA A 104 6.52 -6.26 -28.58
C ALA A 104 7.11 -5.28 -29.62
N GLU A 105 6.91 -5.55 -30.91
CA GLU A 105 7.45 -4.74 -32.01
C GLU A 105 6.69 -3.41 -32.19
N HIS A 106 5.35 -3.43 -32.09
CA HIS A 106 4.54 -2.22 -32.16
C HIS A 106 4.70 -1.35 -30.91
N LEU A 107 4.90 -2.00 -29.76
CA LEU A 107 5.22 -1.38 -28.47
C LEU A 107 6.36 -0.35 -28.58
N TYR A 108 7.43 -0.71 -29.31
CA TYR A 108 8.63 0.11 -29.43
C TYR A 108 8.53 1.25 -30.43
N LYS A 109 7.70 1.11 -31.47
CA LYS A 109 7.50 2.18 -32.45
C LYS A 109 6.71 3.35 -31.86
N ASN A 110 5.88 3.12 -30.83
CA ASN A 110 5.04 4.14 -30.22
C ASN A 110 4.99 4.02 -28.68
N PRO A 111 6.08 4.31 -27.96
CA PRO A 111 6.15 4.18 -26.50
C PRO A 111 5.09 5.04 -25.77
N ILE A 112 4.72 6.18 -26.35
CA ILE A 112 3.68 7.08 -25.82
C ILE A 112 2.29 6.40 -25.88
N LYS A 113 1.98 5.65 -26.94
CA LYS A 113 0.72 4.89 -27.05
C LYS A 113 0.60 3.77 -26.01
N MET A 114 1.72 3.22 -25.59
CA MET A 114 1.79 2.18 -24.55
C MET A 114 1.58 2.73 -23.13
N ILE A 115 1.99 3.98 -22.88
CA ILE A 115 1.80 4.63 -21.58
C ILE A 115 0.34 5.07 -21.40
N TRP A 116 -0.46 5.21 -22.46
CA TRP A 116 -1.85 5.69 -22.36
C TRP A 116 -2.77 4.82 -21.48
N PRO A 117 -2.83 3.47 -21.64
CA PRO A 117 -3.56 2.62 -20.68
C PRO A 117 -3.11 2.85 -19.24
N PHE A 118 -1.82 3.11 -19.03
CA PHE A 118 -1.25 3.47 -17.72
C PHE A 118 -1.70 4.83 -17.23
N ILE A 119 -1.69 5.84 -18.09
CA ILE A 119 -2.17 7.19 -17.78
C ILE A 119 -3.66 7.15 -17.46
N TYR A 120 -4.48 6.42 -18.21
CA TYR A 120 -5.91 6.29 -17.91
C TYR A 120 -6.13 5.59 -16.58
N THR A 121 -5.43 4.49 -16.33
CA THR A 121 -5.45 3.78 -15.05
C THR A 121 -5.03 4.71 -13.91
N PHE A 122 -3.93 5.44 -14.09
CA PHE A 122 -3.37 6.33 -13.09
C PHE A 122 -4.24 7.55 -12.84
N ILE A 123 -4.78 8.19 -13.88
CA ILE A 123 -5.73 9.32 -13.75
C ILE A 123 -7.00 8.83 -13.06
N PHE A 124 -7.52 7.67 -13.45
CA PHE A 124 -8.71 7.09 -12.82
C PHE A 124 -8.47 6.80 -11.34
N VAL A 125 -7.37 6.11 -11.02
CA VAL A 125 -6.97 5.77 -9.65
C VAL A 125 -6.66 7.01 -8.83
N THR A 126 -5.96 8.01 -9.40
CA THR A 126 -5.59 9.25 -8.70
C THR A 126 -6.81 10.15 -8.49
N SER A 127 -7.74 10.20 -9.45
CA SER A 127 -9.03 10.87 -9.30
C SER A 127 -9.82 10.23 -8.16
N LEU A 128 -9.88 8.90 -8.12
CA LEU A 128 -10.55 8.18 -7.04
C LEU A 128 -9.85 8.37 -5.67
N ALA A 129 -8.52 8.36 -5.65
CA ALA A 129 -7.73 8.67 -4.46
C ALA A 129 -7.95 10.13 -4.00
N PHE A 130 -8.12 11.06 -4.92
CA PHE A 130 -8.45 12.45 -4.64
C PHE A 130 -9.86 12.60 -4.03
N PHE A 131 -10.84 11.86 -4.55
CA PHE A 131 -12.18 11.82 -3.93
C PHE A 131 -12.14 11.28 -2.51
N VAL A 132 -11.33 10.25 -2.25
CA VAL A 132 -11.14 9.68 -0.90
C VAL A 132 -10.40 10.65 0.01
N PHE A 133 -9.43 11.39 -0.52
CA PHE A 133 -8.74 12.45 0.22
C PHE A 133 -9.74 13.52 0.70
N LEU A 134 -10.69 13.92 -0.15
CA LEU A 134 -11.76 14.86 0.24
C LEU A 134 -12.62 14.30 1.37
N SER A 135 -12.89 12.98 1.39
CA SER A 135 -13.78 12.37 2.38
C SER A 135 -13.12 12.02 3.72
N VAL A 136 -11.87 11.55 3.72
CA VAL A 136 -11.24 10.92 4.90
C VAL A 136 -9.97 11.65 5.35
N LYS A 137 -9.53 12.69 4.61
CA LYS A 137 -8.26 13.40 4.83
C LYS A 137 -7.06 12.44 4.96
N ASP A 138 -7.13 11.26 4.35
CA ASP A 138 -6.09 10.22 4.36
C ASP A 138 -5.30 10.30 3.05
N MET A 139 -3.99 10.53 3.15
CA MET A 139 -3.07 10.68 2.01
C MET A 139 -2.53 9.34 1.49
N SER A 140 -2.71 8.26 2.24
CA SER A 140 -2.11 6.97 1.92
C SER A 140 -2.55 6.40 0.55
N PRO A 141 -3.78 6.61 0.02
CA PRO A 141 -4.10 6.18 -1.34
C PRO A 141 -3.23 6.85 -2.41
N ILE A 142 -2.92 8.13 -2.26
CA ILE A 142 -2.07 8.87 -3.22
C ILE A 142 -0.63 8.35 -3.16
N VAL A 143 -0.08 8.18 -1.95
CA VAL A 143 1.28 7.63 -1.76
C VAL A 143 1.39 6.24 -2.36
N ILE A 144 0.39 5.38 -2.12
CA ILE A 144 0.35 4.02 -2.68
C ILE A 144 0.24 4.07 -4.21
N SER A 145 -0.56 4.99 -4.79
CA SER A 145 -0.63 5.18 -6.25
C SER A 145 0.73 5.54 -6.86
N CYS A 146 1.47 6.45 -6.21
CA CYS A 146 2.79 6.85 -6.66
C CYS A 146 3.80 5.70 -6.58
N LEU A 147 3.82 4.96 -5.47
CA LEU A 147 4.67 3.76 -5.33
C LEU A 147 4.33 2.71 -6.39
N PHE A 148 3.04 2.51 -6.65
CA PHE A 148 2.57 1.59 -7.68
C PHE A 148 3.03 2.02 -9.09
N LEU A 149 2.95 3.31 -9.41
CA LEU A 149 3.44 3.85 -10.68
C LEU A 149 4.94 3.59 -10.86
N ILE A 150 5.76 3.76 -9.82
CA ILE A 150 7.20 3.46 -9.85
C ILE A 150 7.43 1.98 -10.20
N CYS A 151 6.73 1.08 -9.51
CA CYS A 151 6.79 -0.36 -9.78
C CYS A 151 6.44 -0.70 -11.23
N CYS A 152 5.45 -0.02 -11.78
CA CYS A 152 5.02 -0.20 -13.16
C CYS A 152 6.03 0.31 -14.17
N ILE A 153 6.57 1.53 -13.99
CA ILE A 153 7.61 2.09 -14.86
C ILE A 153 8.84 1.17 -14.85
N TRP A 154 9.25 0.68 -13.67
CA TRP A 154 10.35 -0.26 -13.55
C TRP A 154 10.12 -1.57 -14.30
N LYS A 155 8.88 -2.07 -14.35
CA LYS A 155 8.54 -3.26 -15.14
C LYS A 155 8.46 -2.99 -16.65
N ILE A 156 8.16 -1.76 -17.08
CA ILE A 156 8.02 -1.39 -18.50
C ILE A 156 9.37 -1.06 -19.13
N ALA A 157 10.29 -0.46 -18.38
CA ALA A 157 11.58 0.03 -18.87
C ALA A 157 12.51 -1.05 -19.50
N PRO A 158 12.60 -2.29 -18.99
CA PRO A 158 13.53 -3.30 -19.50
C PRO A 158 13.03 -4.00 -20.78
N ASN A 159 13.94 -4.26 -21.71
CA ASN A 159 13.66 -4.92 -22.99
C ASN A 159 13.77 -6.46 -22.88
N PRO A 160 12.77 -7.25 -23.33
CA PRO A 160 12.93 -8.71 -23.47
C PRO A 160 14.00 -9.09 -24.51
N ASP A 161 14.17 -8.30 -25.58
CA ASP A 161 15.22 -8.49 -26.58
C ASP A 161 16.34 -7.45 -26.39
N LYS A 162 17.43 -7.86 -25.72
CA LYS A 162 18.54 -7.03 -25.18
C LYS A 162 19.28 -6.06 -26.14
N THR A 163 18.83 -5.84 -27.37
CA THR A 163 19.67 -5.36 -28.47
C THR A 163 19.55 -3.87 -28.82
N LYS A 164 18.49 -3.11 -28.45
CA LYS A 164 18.34 -1.75 -29.04
C LYS A 164 17.98 -0.54 -28.16
N SER A 165 17.69 -0.68 -26.86
CA SER A 165 17.21 0.47 -26.07
C SER A 165 17.76 0.53 -24.65
N ARG A 166 19.08 0.37 -24.50
CA ARG A 166 19.74 0.58 -23.22
C ARG A 166 19.49 2.00 -22.70
N LEU A 167 19.56 3.03 -23.54
CA LEU A 167 19.44 4.42 -23.08
C LEU A 167 18.12 4.71 -22.34
N PHE A 168 16.97 4.25 -22.86
CA PHE A 168 15.67 4.46 -22.21
C PHE A 168 15.57 3.72 -20.87
N GLU A 169 16.06 2.48 -20.81
CA GLU A 169 16.11 1.68 -19.58
C GLU A 169 16.97 2.38 -18.52
N TRP A 170 18.13 2.91 -18.91
CA TRP A 170 19.01 3.67 -18.03
C TRP A 170 18.38 4.98 -17.56
N ILE A 171 17.65 5.71 -18.42
CA ILE A 171 16.93 6.93 -18.04
C ILE A 171 15.81 6.62 -17.05
N CYS A 172 15.01 5.58 -17.28
CA CYS A 172 13.91 5.21 -16.40
C CYS A 172 14.41 4.71 -15.04
N HIS A 173 15.37 3.77 -15.00
CA HIS A 173 15.93 3.27 -13.75
C HIS A 173 16.74 4.34 -13.02
N GLY A 174 17.53 5.13 -13.75
CA GLY A 174 18.27 6.26 -13.21
C GLY A 174 17.34 7.31 -12.62
N GLY A 175 16.24 7.63 -13.30
CA GLY A 175 15.20 8.55 -12.82
C GLY A 175 14.55 8.06 -11.53
N ILE A 176 14.21 6.77 -11.44
CA ILE A 176 13.68 6.17 -10.21
C ILE A 176 14.70 6.23 -9.08
N PHE A 177 15.96 5.91 -9.34
CA PHE A 177 17.03 5.97 -8.35
C PHE A 177 17.24 7.40 -7.82
N VAL A 178 17.32 8.38 -8.71
CA VAL A 178 17.41 9.81 -8.34
C VAL A 178 16.19 10.25 -7.54
N PHE A 179 14.99 9.83 -7.93
CA PHE A 179 13.76 10.11 -7.18
C PHE A 179 13.81 9.53 -5.76
N CYS A 180 14.25 8.28 -5.59
CA CYS A 180 14.42 7.67 -4.27
C CYS A 180 15.43 8.44 -3.41
N ILE A 181 16.56 8.87 -3.98
CA ILE A 181 17.53 9.71 -3.26
C ILE A 181 16.89 11.03 -2.84
N LEU A 182 16.18 11.71 -3.76
CA LEU A 182 15.50 12.97 -3.46
C LEU A 182 14.49 12.83 -2.32
N VAL A 183 13.68 11.77 -2.33
CA VAL A 183 12.73 11.48 -1.25
C VAL A 183 13.45 11.25 0.07
N MET A 184 14.54 10.47 0.07
CA MET A 184 15.33 10.23 1.30
C MET A 184 15.97 11.52 1.82
N THR A 185 16.55 12.34 0.95
CA THR A 185 17.09 13.66 1.35
C THR A 185 16.00 14.58 1.89
N LEU A 186 14.79 14.55 1.32
CA LEU A 186 13.65 15.32 1.82
C LEU A 186 13.22 14.85 3.21
N ILE A 187 13.17 13.54 3.46
CA ILE A 187 12.84 12.97 4.77
C ILE A 187 13.88 13.42 5.81
N ILE A 188 15.18 13.31 5.49
CA ILE A 188 16.27 13.74 6.38
C ILE A 188 16.19 15.25 6.64
N TYR A 189 15.92 16.04 5.60
CA TYR A 189 15.76 17.48 5.72
C TYR A 189 14.59 17.86 6.64
N ILE A 190 13.43 17.22 6.46
CA ILE A 190 12.24 17.41 7.31
C ILE A 190 12.54 17.03 8.76
N TYR A 191 13.30 15.95 8.98
CA TYR A 191 13.68 15.51 10.32
C TYR A 191 14.54 16.56 11.04
N HIS A 192 15.48 17.21 10.33
CA HIS A 192 16.34 18.24 10.90
C HIS A 192 15.68 19.62 11.01
N VAL A 193 14.82 19.99 10.07
CA VAL A 193 14.17 21.32 10.01
C VAL A 193 12.66 21.17 9.81
N PRO A 194 11.93 20.64 10.82
CA PRO A 194 10.51 20.33 10.68
C PRO A 194 9.65 21.59 10.45
N GLU A 195 10.04 22.74 11.02
CA GLU A 195 9.29 24.00 10.88
C GLU A 195 9.24 24.53 9.44
N SER A 196 10.18 24.11 8.59
CA SER A 196 10.27 24.53 7.19
C SER A 196 9.15 23.97 6.30
N LEU A 197 8.35 23.01 6.79
CA LEU A 197 7.23 22.47 6.01
C LEU A 197 6.21 23.56 5.66
N PRO A 198 5.85 23.75 4.37
CA PRO A 198 4.77 24.62 3.95
C PRO A 198 3.45 24.29 4.65
N LYS A 199 2.67 25.31 5.02
CA LYS A 199 1.32 25.14 5.60
C LYS A 199 0.36 24.39 4.66
N SER A 200 0.65 24.40 3.36
CA SER A 200 -0.13 23.72 2.32
C SER A 200 0.04 22.19 2.33
N ILE A 201 1.01 21.64 3.07
CA ILE A 201 1.20 20.19 3.16
C ILE A 201 0.08 19.57 4.02
N PRO A 202 -0.72 18.64 3.47
CA PRO A 202 -1.75 17.95 4.23
C PRO A 202 -1.16 17.11 5.35
N GLN A 203 -1.86 17.02 6.49
CA GLN A 203 -1.40 16.30 7.69
C GLN A 203 -0.04 16.75 8.23
N LYS A 204 0.40 17.99 7.94
CA LYS A 204 1.65 18.58 8.45
C LYS A 204 1.86 18.31 9.95
N ASP A 205 0.82 18.49 10.76
CA ASP A 205 0.91 18.28 12.21
C ASP A 205 1.36 16.86 12.60
N ARG A 206 0.93 15.83 11.85
CA ARG A 206 1.38 14.44 12.11
C ARG A 206 2.86 14.27 11.83
N ILE A 207 3.34 14.84 10.72
CA ILE A 207 4.76 14.78 10.33
C ILE A 207 5.62 15.49 11.38
N LEU A 208 5.17 16.66 11.86
CA LEU A 208 5.87 17.41 12.90
C LEU A 208 5.90 16.67 14.24
N VAL A 209 4.78 16.05 14.63
CA VAL A 209 4.69 15.21 15.83
C VAL A 209 5.65 14.02 15.75
N TRP A 210 5.83 13.41 14.57
CA TRP A 210 6.81 12.33 14.39
C TRP A 210 8.25 12.82 14.43
N ALA A 211 8.53 13.99 13.85
CA ALA A 211 9.88 14.57 13.83
C ALA A 211 10.34 15.01 15.23
N ASN A 212 9.46 15.66 16.00
CA ASN A 212 9.76 16.08 17.36
C ASN A 212 8.53 15.93 18.29
N PRO A 213 8.28 14.73 18.84
CA PRO A 213 7.09 14.48 19.65
C PRO A 213 7.06 15.27 20.96
N ALA A 214 8.21 15.71 21.48
CA ALA A 214 8.28 16.44 22.76
C ALA A 214 7.58 17.81 22.71
N LEU A 215 7.44 18.40 21.51
CA LEU A 215 6.84 19.73 21.32
C LEU A 215 5.29 19.70 21.24
N TYR A 216 4.66 18.52 21.22
CA TYR A 216 3.22 18.38 20.96
C TYR A 216 2.48 17.71 22.14
N PRO A 217 1.77 18.47 23.00
CA PRO A 217 1.30 18.03 24.33
C PRO A 217 0.28 16.86 24.40
N HIS A 218 -0.14 16.27 23.29
CA HIS A 218 -1.09 15.14 23.30
C HIS A 218 -0.72 14.07 22.26
N SER A 219 -0.59 14.46 20.99
CA SER A 219 -0.18 13.52 19.93
C SER A 219 1.26 13.03 20.11
N GLY A 220 2.15 13.88 20.63
CA GLY A 220 3.52 13.51 20.96
C GLY A 220 3.63 12.53 22.12
N GLU A 221 2.78 12.68 23.14
CA GLU A 221 2.71 11.73 24.27
C GLU A 221 2.33 10.33 23.78
N GLN A 222 1.42 10.23 22.80
CA GLN A 222 1.05 8.95 22.20
C GLN A 222 2.25 8.30 21.47
N VAL A 223 3.01 9.08 20.70
CA VAL A 223 4.23 8.61 20.03
C VAL A 223 5.26 8.13 21.05
N ILE A 224 5.55 8.91 22.09
CA ILE A 224 6.52 8.55 23.14
C ILE A 224 6.10 7.28 23.89
N LYS A 225 4.81 7.16 24.26
CA LYS A 225 4.28 5.97 24.92
C LYS A 225 4.38 4.74 24.03
N SER A 226 4.04 4.85 22.75
CA SER A 226 4.13 3.73 21.81
C SER A 226 5.57 3.25 21.61
N MET A 227 6.54 4.17 21.49
CA MET A 227 7.97 3.82 21.41
C MET A 227 8.47 3.15 22.70
N THR A 228 8.08 3.68 23.86
CA THR A 228 8.44 3.09 25.17
C THR A 228 7.89 1.67 25.28
N ILE A 229 6.62 1.46 24.93
CA ILE A 229 5.96 0.14 24.99
C ILE A 229 6.61 -0.82 23.99
N ALA A 230 6.91 -0.39 22.77
CA ALA A 230 7.64 -1.22 21.82
C ALA A 230 9.01 -1.66 22.39
N GLY A 231 9.72 -0.74 23.06
CA GLY A 231 10.99 -1.04 23.74
C GLY A 231 10.89 -2.07 24.87
N LEU A 232 9.77 -2.08 25.61
CA LEU A 232 9.53 -3.07 26.67
C LEU A 232 9.44 -4.52 26.13
N GLY A 233 9.05 -4.70 24.86
CA GLY A 233 9.02 -6.01 24.20
C GLY A 233 10.39 -6.65 23.99
N ARG A 234 11.48 -5.87 24.06
CA ARG A 234 12.86 -6.32 23.77
C ARG A 234 12.93 -7.11 22.44
N TRP A 235 13.94 -7.97 22.27
CA TRP A 235 14.10 -8.75 21.03
C TRP A 235 13.13 -9.93 20.89
N PHE A 236 12.68 -10.52 22.01
CA PHE A 236 11.92 -11.78 22.03
C PHE A 236 10.45 -11.66 22.43
N GLY A 237 9.98 -10.46 22.75
CA GLY A 237 8.61 -10.21 23.19
C GLY A 237 8.47 -10.23 24.71
N ALA A 238 7.48 -9.50 25.21
CA ALA A 238 7.23 -9.36 26.66
C ALA A 238 6.54 -10.57 27.28
N THR A 239 5.91 -11.42 26.47
CA THR A 239 5.07 -12.52 26.94
C THR A 239 5.32 -13.72 26.03
N GLY A 240 6.15 -14.67 26.47
CA GLY A 240 6.55 -15.87 25.70
C GLY A 240 5.42 -16.88 25.41
N SER A 241 4.15 -16.46 25.50
CA SER A 241 2.99 -17.26 25.10
C SER A 241 2.51 -16.85 23.72
N TRP A 242 1.97 -17.79 22.94
CA TRP A 242 1.32 -17.46 21.67
C TRP A 242 -0.05 -16.79 21.87
N PHE A 243 -0.71 -17.06 23.02
CA PHE A 243 -2.03 -16.55 23.39
C PHE A 243 -2.00 -15.79 24.73
N GLY A 244 -2.68 -14.64 24.84
CA GLY A 244 -2.69 -13.84 26.07
C GLY A 244 -2.98 -12.35 25.86
N ASN A 245 -3.19 -11.64 26.97
CA ASN A 245 -3.52 -10.21 26.98
C ASN A 245 -2.28 -9.31 27.06
N ASN A 246 -2.17 -8.36 26.14
CA ASN A 246 -1.12 -7.34 26.11
C ASN A 246 -1.43 -6.14 27.02
N HIS A 247 -1.61 -6.37 28.32
CA HIS A 247 -2.06 -5.36 29.28
C HIS A 247 -1.27 -4.03 29.23
N ALA A 248 0.05 -4.08 29.06
CA ALA A 248 0.88 -2.86 28.95
C ALA A 248 0.71 -2.12 27.61
N ALA A 249 0.44 -2.83 26.51
CA ALA A 249 0.18 -2.17 25.23
C ALA A 249 -1.25 -1.60 25.14
N MET A 250 -2.16 -2.04 26.01
CA MET A 250 -3.53 -1.52 26.13
C MET A 250 -3.58 -0.14 26.80
N THR A 251 -2.48 0.38 27.35
CA THR A 251 -2.42 1.71 27.99
C THR A 251 -2.06 2.84 27.02
N VAL A 252 -1.78 2.55 25.74
CA VAL A 252 -1.54 3.60 24.73
C VAL A 252 -2.85 4.39 24.53
N PRO A 253 -2.85 5.73 24.72
CA PRO A 253 -4.04 6.54 24.56
C PRO A 253 -4.53 6.50 23.11
N MET A 254 -5.85 6.44 22.91
CA MET A 254 -6.52 6.36 21.61
C MET A 254 -6.66 7.75 20.98
N ILE A 255 -5.56 8.36 20.55
CA ILE A 255 -5.61 9.62 19.79
C ILE A 255 -5.53 9.33 18.29
N GLN A 256 -4.68 8.37 17.88
CA GLN A 256 -4.52 7.89 16.49
C GLN A 256 -4.36 6.37 16.42
N ASN A 257 -4.75 5.75 15.30
CA ASN A 257 -4.69 4.29 15.09
C ASN A 257 -3.31 3.78 14.59
N ASP A 258 -2.32 4.67 14.47
CA ASP A 258 -1.07 4.41 13.75
C ASP A 258 -0.06 3.53 14.55
N PHE A 259 -0.40 3.14 15.78
CA PHE A 259 0.53 2.51 16.73
C PHE A 259 0.31 1.00 16.95
N VAL A 260 -0.44 0.32 16.07
CA VAL A 260 -0.59 -1.15 16.09
C VAL A 260 0.77 -1.85 16.02
N GLY A 261 1.75 -1.24 15.33
CA GLY A 261 3.13 -1.74 15.28
C GLY A 261 3.75 -1.89 16.68
N ALA A 262 3.54 -0.92 17.59
CA ALA A 262 4.05 -1.00 18.96
C ALA A 262 3.42 -2.16 19.75
N PHE A 263 2.14 -2.46 19.50
CA PHE A 263 1.46 -3.62 20.09
C PHE A 263 2.04 -4.95 19.60
N ILE A 264 2.33 -5.05 18.30
CA ILE A 264 2.94 -6.25 17.70
C ILE A 264 4.38 -6.43 18.22
N ILE A 265 5.19 -5.37 18.22
CA ILE A 265 6.58 -5.40 18.70
C ILE A 265 6.65 -5.73 20.19
N TYR A 266 5.78 -5.14 21.01
CA TYR A 266 5.73 -5.46 22.44
C TYR A 266 5.51 -6.96 22.69
N ARG A 267 4.61 -7.58 21.90
CA ARG A 267 4.23 -8.99 22.05
C ARG A 267 5.25 -9.96 21.49
N TRP A 268 5.67 -9.75 20.25
CA TRP A 268 6.47 -10.70 19.49
C TRP A 268 7.97 -10.34 19.43
N GLY A 269 8.32 -9.18 19.97
CA GLY A 269 9.69 -8.69 20.03
C GLY A 269 10.20 -8.08 18.73
N GLY A 270 11.37 -7.45 18.84
CA GLY A 270 12.09 -6.87 17.71
C GLY A 270 12.46 -7.89 16.64
N LEU A 271 12.78 -9.15 17.01
CA LEU A 271 13.21 -10.16 16.05
C LEU A 271 12.09 -10.51 15.06
N PHE A 272 10.87 -10.69 15.57
CA PHE A 272 9.69 -10.91 14.73
C PHE A 272 9.41 -9.70 13.83
N ALA A 273 9.51 -8.49 14.37
CA ALA A 273 9.32 -7.26 13.59
C ALA A 273 10.37 -7.12 12.46
N THR A 274 11.63 -7.43 12.74
CA THR A 274 12.70 -7.46 11.73
C THR A 274 12.45 -8.53 10.68
N LEU A 275 12.05 -9.74 11.09
CA LEU A 275 11.70 -10.80 10.15
C LEU A 275 10.55 -10.39 9.22
N LEU A 276 9.49 -9.78 9.79
CA LEU A 276 8.37 -9.27 9.01
C LEU A 276 8.83 -8.20 8.00
N LEU A 277 9.69 -7.28 8.43
CA LEU A 277 10.28 -6.27 7.55
C LEU A 277 11.09 -6.91 6.42
N VAL A 278 11.91 -7.92 6.72
CA VAL A 278 12.69 -8.65 5.71
C VAL A 278 11.76 -9.33 4.71
N ILE A 279 10.70 -10.01 5.17
CA ILE A 279 9.70 -10.64 4.29
C ILE A 279 9.04 -9.58 3.38
N GLN A 280 8.67 -8.42 3.92
CA GLN A 280 8.09 -7.32 3.15
C GLN A 280 9.07 -6.77 2.10
N ILE A 281 10.34 -6.59 2.47
CA ILE A 281 11.39 -6.16 1.53
C ILE A 281 11.57 -7.20 0.43
N VAL A 282 11.69 -8.49 0.77
CA VAL A 282 11.82 -9.58 -0.21
C VAL A 282 10.61 -9.60 -1.15
N TYR A 283 9.40 -9.44 -0.63
CA TYR A 283 8.18 -9.34 -1.42
C TYR A 283 8.23 -8.16 -2.40
N ILE A 284 8.59 -6.95 -1.93
CA ILE A 284 8.73 -5.77 -2.79
C ILE A 284 9.81 -5.98 -3.85
N VAL A 285 10.99 -6.49 -3.47
CA VAL A 285 12.11 -6.77 -4.39
C VAL A 285 11.72 -7.82 -5.43
N SER A 286 10.94 -8.84 -5.06
CA SER A 286 10.43 -9.83 -6.00
C SER A 286 9.54 -9.20 -7.08
N PHE A 287 8.83 -8.12 -6.75
CA PHE A 287 8.07 -7.35 -7.72
C PHE A 287 8.99 -6.68 -8.74
N PHE A 288 10.17 -6.22 -8.34
CA PHE A 288 11.13 -5.56 -9.23
C PHE A 288 12.02 -6.53 -10.02
N LYS A 289 12.04 -7.81 -9.67
CA LYS A 289 12.77 -8.82 -10.43
C LYS A 289 12.15 -8.98 -11.82
N THR A 290 12.93 -8.64 -12.84
CA THR A 290 12.60 -8.84 -14.26
C THR A 290 13.12 -10.22 -14.65
N HIS A 291 12.20 -11.13 -15.01
CA HIS A 291 12.52 -12.40 -15.65
C HIS A 291 12.65 -12.21 -17.15
#